data_AF-A0A182TA13-F1
#
_entry.id   AF-A0A182TA13-F1
#
_cell.length_a   1.000
_cell.length_b   1.000
_cell.length_c   1.000
_cell.angle_alpha   90.00
_cell.angle_beta   90.00
_cell.angle_gamma   90.00
#
_symmetry.space_group_name_H-M   'P 1'
#
loop_
_entity.id
_entity.type
_entity.pdbx_description
1 polymer ?
#
loop_
_entity_poly.entity_id
_entity_poly.type
_entity_poly.pdbx_seq_one_letter_code
_entity_poly.pdbx_strand_id
1 'polypeptide(L)'
;MYQPGDETSDSGLLLQYILQNVENIRQQLKLVKRRLPQDVAITKCNLSMNTLLNLKRTAEALNKVMSVLFYATRQCLTLVTLDPETETSVPHDKLWEILSNGCEKVYEQDDLGPSQNVRTVLSAASTDMGQLAQYLLDHEYEIISATNTAKPEEKPVAPIIVRAQAVKKQLEETKTLTATLENREAEIRQLKLAAKLKQNELSEMQIRKDLAEKKLSVLQQDHETNTTRLQKQYDEVCAKLKQKEKEFEETMDHLQSDIDSLESEKSSLRDKLKSFSSRKVDLKTTTALDISASSPYIAQELSLLKR
;
A
#
# COMPACT_ATOMS: atom_id res chain seq x y z
N MET A 1 -2.77 -11.01 -5.29
CA MET A 1 -3.00 -12.17 -4.41
C MET A 1 -2.79 -11.86 -2.93
N TYR A 2 -2.25 -10.69 -2.55
CA TYR A 2 -2.23 -10.18 -1.18
C TYR A 2 -2.94 -8.83 -1.12
N GLN A 3 -3.40 -8.43 0.06
CA GLN A 3 -4.14 -7.19 0.27
C GLN A 3 -3.21 -5.97 0.14
N PRO A 4 -3.65 -4.82 -0.43
CA PRO A 4 -2.84 -3.60 -0.48
C PRO A 4 -2.42 -3.18 0.93
N GLY A 5 -1.11 -3.17 1.20
CA GLY A 5 -0.53 -2.92 2.54
C GLY A 5 0.33 -4.05 3.08
N ASP A 6 0.13 -5.29 2.60
CA ASP A 6 0.86 -6.48 3.07
C ASP A 6 2.19 -6.74 2.33
N GLU A 7 2.68 -5.79 1.53
CA GLU A 7 3.90 -5.95 0.72
C GLU A 7 5.16 -6.23 1.56
N THR A 8 5.17 -5.72 2.80
CA THR A 8 6.29 -5.87 3.74
C THR A 8 6.12 -7.06 4.69
N SER A 9 5.00 -7.78 4.60
CA SER A 9 4.73 -8.97 5.41
C SER A 9 5.59 -10.16 4.96
N ASP A 10 5.76 -11.19 5.80
CA ASP A 10 6.58 -12.35 5.45
C ASP A 10 6.08 -13.08 4.19
N SER A 11 4.76 -13.15 4.00
CA SER A 11 4.16 -13.74 2.80
C SER A 11 4.38 -12.86 1.57
N GLY A 12 4.27 -11.53 1.71
CA GLY A 12 4.57 -10.56 0.66
C GLY A 12 6.03 -10.63 0.21
N LEU A 13 6.97 -10.57 1.15
CA LEU A 13 8.42 -10.67 0.90
C LEU A 13 8.80 -12.01 0.28
N LEU A 14 8.19 -13.11 0.72
CA LEU A 14 8.42 -14.43 0.14
C LEU A 14 7.93 -14.51 -1.31
N LEU A 15 6.72 -14.02 -1.61
CA LEU A 15 6.19 -13.99 -2.97
C LEU A 15 7.02 -13.11 -3.90
N GLN A 16 7.45 -11.94 -3.43
CA GLN A 16 8.35 -11.07 -4.19
C GLN A 16 9.68 -11.78 -4.50
N TYR A 17 10.26 -12.45 -3.49
CA TYR A 17 11.47 -13.24 -3.66
C TYR A 17 11.29 -14.38 -4.68
N ILE A 18 10.16 -15.09 -4.64
CA ILE A 18 9.83 -16.15 -5.60
C ILE A 18 9.78 -15.57 -7.02
N LEU A 19 9.02 -14.49 -7.24
CA LEU A 19 8.87 -13.88 -8.55
C LEU A 19 10.22 -13.45 -9.14
N GLN A 20 11.06 -12.81 -8.33
CA GLN A 20 12.38 -12.35 -8.76
C GLN A 20 13.33 -13.51 -9.09
N ASN A 21 13.39 -14.53 -8.23
CA ASN A 21 14.30 -15.67 -8.45
C ASN A 21 13.85 -16.57 -9.59
N VAL A 22 12.54 -16.80 -9.74
CA VAL A 22 12.01 -17.58 -10.87
C VAL A 22 12.31 -16.88 -12.20
N GLU A 23 12.23 -15.55 -12.27
CA GLU A 23 12.64 -14.81 -13.47
C GLU A 23 14.14 -14.99 -13.76
N ASN A 24 15.00 -14.85 -12.76
CA ASN A 24 16.44 -15.06 -12.91
C ASN A 24 16.76 -16.49 -13.41
N ILE A 25 16.24 -17.51 -12.74
CA ILE A 25 16.40 -18.92 -13.14
C ILE A 25 15.93 -19.13 -14.57
N ARG A 26 14.79 -18.53 -14.97
CA ARG A 26 14.27 -18.63 -16.34
C ARG A 26 15.22 -18.00 -17.37
N GLN A 27 15.84 -16.87 -17.04
CA GLN A 27 16.84 -16.23 -17.91
C GLN A 27 18.07 -17.12 -18.07
N GLN A 28 18.58 -17.72 -16.98
CA GLN A 28 19.69 -18.67 -17.05
C GLN A 28 19.34 -19.91 -17.88
N LEU A 29 18.14 -20.47 -17.68
CA LEU A 29 17.66 -21.61 -18.46
C LEU A 29 17.54 -21.29 -19.96
N LYS A 30 17.19 -20.06 -20.35
CA LYS A 30 17.22 -19.63 -21.77
C LYS A 30 18.64 -19.66 -22.33
N LEU A 31 19.64 -19.25 -21.56
CA LEU A 31 21.05 -19.31 -21.97
C LEU A 31 21.54 -20.75 -22.10
N VAL A 32 21.23 -21.60 -21.11
CA VAL A 32 21.53 -23.05 -21.14
C VAL A 32 20.89 -23.69 -22.37
N LYS A 33 19.59 -23.47 -22.60
CA LYS A 33 18.87 -24.03 -23.75
C LYS A 33 19.46 -23.60 -25.10
N ARG A 34 19.94 -22.36 -25.21
CA ARG A 34 20.55 -21.85 -26.45
C ARG A 34 21.90 -22.52 -26.75
N ARG A 35 22.66 -22.86 -25.71
CA ARG A 35 24.02 -23.43 -25.82
C ARG A 35 24.03 -24.95 -25.90
N LEU A 36 22.95 -25.61 -25.46
CA LEU A 36 22.80 -27.04 -25.63
C LEU A 36 22.54 -27.40 -27.10
N PRO A 37 23.19 -28.46 -27.64
CA PRO A 37 22.89 -28.97 -28.96
C PRO A 37 21.41 -29.39 -29.07
N GLN A 38 20.71 -28.96 -30.12
CA GLN A 38 19.28 -29.24 -30.29
C GLN A 38 18.97 -30.69 -30.71
N ASP A 39 19.91 -31.36 -31.39
CA ASP A 39 19.72 -32.69 -31.99
C ASP A 39 20.74 -33.74 -31.52
N VAL A 40 21.45 -33.48 -30.42
CA VAL A 40 22.51 -34.37 -29.95
C VAL A 40 22.33 -34.68 -28.46
N ALA A 41 22.57 -35.94 -28.10
CA ALA A 41 22.53 -36.39 -26.72
C ALA A 41 23.39 -35.48 -25.82
N ILE A 42 22.82 -35.08 -24.68
CA ILE A 42 23.45 -34.24 -23.64
C ILE A 42 24.81 -34.82 -23.19
N THR A 43 25.02 -36.13 -23.40
CA THR A 43 26.29 -36.84 -23.17
C THR A 43 27.47 -36.26 -23.95
N LYS A 44 27.25 -35.51 -25.04
CA LYS A 44 28.34 -34.82 -25.78
C LYS A 44 28.77 -33.48 -25.17
N CYS A 45 28.12 -33.03 -24.09
CA CYS A 45 28.50 -31.79 -23.39
C CYS A 45 29.61 -31.99 -22.36
N ASN A 46 30.15 -33.22 -22.20
CA ASN A 46 31.18 -33.58 -21.23
C ASN A 46 30.86 -33.15 -19.78
N LEU A 47 29.58 -33.06 -19.42
CA LEU A 47 29.17 -32.69 -18.07
C LEU A 47 29.61 -33.76 -17.07
N SER A 48 30.16 -33.34 -15.93
CA SER A 48 30.55 -34.26 -14.88
C SER A 48 29.33 -35.01 -14.33
N MET A 49 29.53 -36.25 -13.86
CA MET A 49 28.45 -37.03 -13.23
C MET A 49 27.87 -36.30 -12.00
N ASN A 50 28.71 -35.56 -11.27
CA ASN A 50 28.28 -34.74 -10.13
C ASN A 50 27.33 -33.62 -10.58
N THR A 51 27.62 -32.95 -11.71
CA THR A 51 26.74 -31.93 -12.28
C THR A 51 25.39 -32.51 -12.65
N LEU A 52 25.35 -33.69 -13.29
CA LEU A 52 24.10 -34.35 -13.68
C LEU A 52 23.26 -34.75 -12.45
N LEU A 53 23.90 -35.27 -11.41
CA LEU A 53 23.23 -35.62 -10.15
C LEU A 53 22.69 -34.38 -9.42
N ASN A 54 23.45 -33.28 -9.40
CA ASN A 54 22.99 -32.02 -8.83
C ASN A 54 21.80 -31.45 -9.59
N LEU A 55 21.83 -31.45 -10.92
CA LEU A 55 20.69 -31.01 -11.74
C LEU A 55 19.43 -31.84 -11.46
N LYS A 56 19.57 -33.15 -11.29
CA LYS A 56 18.45 -34.03 -10.91
C LYS A 56 17.88 -33.66 -9.53
N ARG A 57 18.74 -33.49 -8.52
CA ARG A 57 18.32 -33.08 -7.17
C ARG A 57 17.65 -31.72 -7.18
N THR A 58 18.17 -30.78 -7.96
CA THR A 58 17.61 -29.43 -8.10
C THR A 58 16.25 -29.48 -8.79
N ALA A 59 16.04 -30.35 -9.79
CA ALA A 59 14.73 -30.57 -10.38
C ALA A 59 13.73 -31.17 -9.37
N GLU A 60 14.14 -32.15 -8.57
CA GLU A 60 13.32 -32.75 -7.50
C GLU A 60 12.94 -31.72 -6.42
N ALA A 61 13.90 -30.89 -5.99
CA ALA A 61 13.67 -29.83 -5.02
C ALA A 61 12.74 -28.73 -5.55
N LEU A 62 12.92 -28.30 -6.81
CA LEU A 62 12.01 -27.37 -7.47
C LEU A 62 10.59 -27.93 -7.60
N ASN A 63 10.45 -29.24 -7.81
CA ASN A 63 9.15 -29.90 -7.86
C ASN A 63 8.42 -29.86 -6.50
N LYS A 64 9.17 -29.96 -5.38
CA LYS A 64 8.61 -29.75 -4.03
C LYS A 64 8.07 -28.32 -3.88
N VAL A 65 8.86 -27.29 -4.21
CA VAL A 65 8.41 -25.89 -4.18
C VAL A 65 7.17 -25.68 -5.07
N MET A 66 7.17 -26.25 -6.29
CA MET A 66 6.02 -26.17 -7.19
C MET A 66 4.77 -26.80 -6.57
N SER A 67 4.92 -27.93 -5.88
CA SER A 67 3.81 -28.61 -5.20
C SER A 67 3.21 -27.76 -4.08
N VAL A 68 4.06 -27.08 -3.29
CA VAL A 68 3.60 -26.12 -2.26
C VAL A 68 2.85 -24.96 -2.89
N LEU A 69 3.39 -24.35 -3.95
CA LEU A 69 2.75 -23.22 -4.63
C LEU A 69 1.44 -23.61 -5.31
N PHE A 70 1.37 -24.81 -5.89
CA PHE A 70 0.15 -25.34 -6.48
C PHE A 70 -0.93 -25.59 -5.42
N TYR A 71 -0.55 -26.18 -4.28
CA TYR A 71 -1.43 -26.33 -3.13
C TYR A 71 -1.96 -24.97 -2.66
N ALA A 72 -1.07 -23.99 -2.46
CA ALA A 72 -1.44 -22.67 -2.00
C ALA A 72 -2.39 -21.95 -2.98
N THR A 73 -2.09 -22.04 -4.28
CA THR A 73 -2.92 -21.45 -5.34
C THR A 73 -4.34 -22.04 -5.34
N ARG A 74 -4.46 -23.37 -5.20
CA ARG A 74 -5.76 -24.05 -5.15
C ARG A 74 -6.58 -23.63 -3.92
N GLN A 75 -5.94 -23.49 -2.76
CA GLN A 75 -6.62 -23.06 -1.53
C GLN A 75 -7.05 -21.59 -1.62
N CYS A 76 -6.17 -20.70 -2.08
CA CYS A 76 -6.51 -19.30 -2.30
C CYS A 76 -7.65 -19.14 -3.31
N LEU A 77 -7.66 -19.91 -4.40
CA LEU A 77 -8.74 -19.89 -5.39
C LEU A 77 -10.08 -20.32 -4.76
N THR A 78 -10.06 -21.34 -3.91
CA THR A 78 -11.25 -21.83 -3.20
C THR A 78 -11.80 -20.76 -2.25
N LEU A 79 -10.94 -20.07 -1.50
CA LEU A 79 -11.33 -18.99 -0.60
C LEU A 79 -11.97 -17.82 -1.35
N VAL A 80 -11.34 -17.36 -2.43
CA VAL A 80 -11.84 -16.23 -3.24
C VAL A 80 -13.14 -16.56 -3.97
N THR A 81 -13.42 -17.84 -4.25
CA THR A 81 -14.65 -18.26 -4.96
C THR A 81 -15.85 -18.44 -4.03
N LEU A 82 -15.62 -18.80 -2.76
CA LEU A 82 -16.69 -19.11 -1.79
C LEU A 82 -17.32 -17.88 -1.14
N ASP A 83 -16.61 -16.75 -1.14
CA ASP A 83 -17.07 -15.52 -0.50
C ASP A 83 -17.09 -14.36 -1.53
N PRO A 84 -18.28 -14.01 -2.06
CA PRO A 84 -18.44 -12.95 -3.05
C PRO A 84 -18.26 -11.54 -2.48
N GLU A 85 -18.12 -11.37 -1.16
CA GLU A 85 -17.83 -10.08 -0.51
C GLU A 85 -16.33 -9.88 -0.22
N THR A 86 -15.51 -10.93 -0.25
CA THR A 86 -14.06 -10.79 -0.14
C THR A 86 -13.52 -9.95 -1.31
N GLU A 87 -12.78 -8.88 -0.99
CA GLU A 87 -11.84 -8.28 -1.93
C GLU A 87 -11.01 -9.41 -2.58
N THR A 88 -10.64 -9.29 -3.84
CA THR A 88 -9.92 -10.31 -4.65
C THR A 88 -8.50 -10.68 -4.13
N SER A 89 -8.23 -10.42 -2.85
CA SER A 89 -6.98 -10.53 -2.14
C SER A 89 -7.11 -11.40 -0.88
N VAL A 90 -6.07 -12.18 -0.58
CA VAL A 90 -5.99 -12.99 0.64
C VAL A 90 -5.15 -12.25 1.67
N PRO A 91 -5.62 -12.08 2.93
CA PRO A 91 -4.85 -11.46 4.01
C PRO A 91 -3.55 -12.22 4.31
N HIS A 92 -2.52 -11.52 4.77
CA HIS A 92 -1.22 -12.11 5.12
C HIS A 92 -1.33 -13.40 5.96
N ASP A 93 -2.03 -13.35 7.10
CA ASP A 93 -2.09 -14.46 8.06
C ASP A 93 -2.66 -15.74 7.41
N LYS A 94 -3.70 -15.58 6.59
CA LYS A 94 -4.35 -16.70 5.89
C LYS A 94 -3.47 -17.27 4.80
N LEU A 95 -2.80 -16.41 4.03
CA LEU A 95 -1.85 -16.86 3.02
C LEU A 95 -0.66 -17.60 3.66
N TRP A 96 -0.17 -17.10 4.80
CA TRP A 96 0.94 -17.72 5.53
C TRP A 96 0.57 -19.08 6.12
N GLU A 97 -0.63 -19.20 6.70
CA GLU A 97 -1.20 -20.47 7.17
C GLU A 97 -1.29 -21.50 6.03
N ILE A 98 -1.80 -21.08 4.86
CA ILE A 98 -1.92 -21.94 3.67
C ILE A 98 -0.54 -22.42 3.19
N LEU A 99 0.44 -21.51 3.12
CA LEU A 99 1.81 -21.84 2.71
C LEU A 99 2.47 -22.80 3.69
N SER A 100 2.28 -22.58 4.99
CA SER A 100 2.81 -23.45 6.06
C SER A 100 2.23 -24.85 5.96
N ASN A 101 0.90 -24.97 5.83
CA ASN A 101 0.22 -26.25 5.62
C ASN A 101 0.67 -26.96 4.32
N GLY A 102 0.99 -26.18 3.28
CA GLY A 102 1.54 -26.72 2.04
C GLY A 102 2.96 -27.26 2.24
N CYS A 103 3.79 -26.57 3.01
CA CYS A 103 5.15 -27.01 3.33
C CYS A 103 5.15 -28.28 4.18
N GLU A 104 4.36 -28.32 5.24
CA GLU A 104 4.25 -29.50 6.12
C GLU A 104 3.85 -30.75 5.32
N LYS A 105 2.90 -30.61 4.38
CA LYS A 105 2.46 -31.72 3.51
C LYS A 105 3.50 -32.20 2.49
N VAL A 106 4.43 -31.33 2.07
CA VAL A 106 5.38 -31.65 0.99
C VAL A 106 6.76 -32.01 1.54
N TYR A 107 7.17 -31.37 2.62
CA TYR A 107 8.49 -31.53 3.25
C TYR A 107 8.44 -32.46 4.46
N GLU A 108 7.27 -32.66 5.08
CA GLU A 108 7.07 -33.57 6.21
C GLU A 108 8.11 -33.32 7.32
N GLN A 109 8.97 -34.29 7.60
CA GLN A 109 10.00 -34.21 8.65
C GLN A 109 11.13 -33.22 8.31
N ASP A 110 11.28 -32.84 7.05
CA ASP A 110 12.31 -31.91 6.57
C ASP A 110 11.80 -30.45 6.51
N ASP A 111 10.60 -30.16 7.04
CA ASP A 111 10.00 -28.82 6.93
C ASP A 111 10.70 -27.79 7.83
N LEU A 112 11.28 -26.75 7.22
CA LEU A 112 11.85 -25.58 7.90
C LEU A 112 10.96 -24.32 7.75
N GLY A 113 9.74 -24.50 7.26
CA GLY A 113 8.77 -23.45 7.02
C GLY A 113 8.88 -22.79 5.63
N PRO A 114 7.86 -22.02 5.23
CA PRO A 114 7.73 -21.51 3.86
C PRO A 114 8.92 -20.67 3.39
N SER A 115 9.40 -19.76 4.23
CA SER A 115 10.50 -18.87 3.86
C SER A 115 11.79 -19.66 3.61
N GLN A 116 12.18 -20.52 4.56
CA GLN A 116 13.46 -21.21 4.50
C GLN A 116 13.49 -22.26 3.39
N ASN A 117 12.44 -23.08 3.29
CA ASN A 117 12.36 -24.13 2.26
C ASN A 117 12.46 -23.53 0.85
N VAL A 118 11.63 -22.53 0.57
CA VAL A 118 11.57 -21.93 -0.78
C VAL A 118 12.83 -21.14 -1.09
N ARG A 119 13.36 -20.34 -0.15
CA ARG A 119 14.59 -19.57 -0.38
C ARG A 119 15.80 -20.47 -0.63
N THR A 120 15.94 -21.53 0.16
CA THR A 120 17.05 -22.48 0.01
C THR A 120 17.03 -23.13 -1.37
N VAL A 121 15.86 -23.63 -1.79
CA VAL A 121 15.72 -24.29 -3.11
C VAL A 121 15.94 -23.32 -4.26
N LEU A 122 15.35 -22.12 -4.21
CA LEU A 122 15.49 -21.15 -5.31
C LEU A 122 16.92 -20.59 -5.40
N SER A 123 17.59 -20.36 -4.27
CA SER A 123 18.99 -19.91 -4.26
C SER A 123 19.94 -20.99 -4.80
N ALA A 124 19.75 -22.25 -4.39
CA ALA A 124 20.50 -23.38 -4.92
C ALA A 124 20.27 -23.55 -6.43
N ALA A 125 19.00 -23.50 -6.87
CA ALA A 125 18.66 -23.59 -8.28
C ALA A 125 19.28 -22.46 -9.12
N SER A 126 19.27 -21.22 -8.62
CA SER A 126 19.91 -20.09 -9.31
C SER A 126 21.43 -20.32 -9.46
N THR A 127 22.08 -20.82 -8.41
CA THR A 127 23.51 -21.14 -8.40
C THR A 127 23.84 -22.24 -9.42
N ASP A 128 23.10 -23.36 -9.37
CA ASP A 128 23.31 -24.50 -10.27
C ASP A 128 23.09 -24.12 -11.74
N MET A 129 22.01 -23.38 -12.03
CA MET A 129 21.75 -22.92 -13.40
C MET A 129 22.79 -21.93 -13.89
N GLY A 130 23.29 -21.04 -13.02
CA GLY A 130 24.37 -20.11 -13.35
C GLY A 130 25.68 -20.84 -13.65
N GLN A 131 26.05 -21.82 -12.83
CA GLN A 131 27.23 -22.65 -13.06
C GLN A 131 27.12 -23.45 -14.36
N LEU A 132 25.96 -24.05 -14.63
CA LEU A 132 25.73 -24.77 -15.88
C LEU A 132 25.80 -23.83 -17.10
N ALA A 133 25.18 -22.66 -17.02
CA ALA A 133 25.21 -21.67 -18.10
C ALA A 133 26.65 -21.22 -18.39
N GLN A 134 27.46 -20.99 -17.35
CA GLN A 134 28.85 -20.60 -17.48
C GLN A 134 29.69 -21.73 -18.07
N TYR A 135 29.55 -22.96 -17.56
CA TYR A 135 30.26 -24.12 -18.10
C TYR A 135 30.00 -24.29 -19.60
N LEU A 136 28.74 -24.19 -20.03
CA LEU A 136 28.38 -24.29 -21.45
C LEU A 136 28.91 -23.13 -22.30
N LEU A 137 29.16 -21.96 -21.71
CA LEU A 137 29.81 -20.84 -22.39
C LEU A 137 31.30 -21.11 -22.58
N ASP A 138 31.98 -21.55 -21.52
CA ASP A 138 33.43 -21.78 -21.54
C ASP A 138 33.82 -22.91 -22.50
N HIS A 139 32.94 -23.91 -22.67
CA HIS A 139 33.17 -25.09 -23.51
C HIS A 139 32.37 -25.06 -24.82
N GLU A 140 31.81 -23.91 -25.21
CA GLU A 140 30.94 -23.79 -26.39
C GLU A 140 31.61 -24.31 -27.67
N TYR A 141 32.89 -23.98 -27.87
CA TYR A 141 33.66 -24.44 -29.02
C TYR A 141 33.87 -25.96 -29.04
N GLU A 142 34.21 -26.57 -27.89
CA GLU A 142 34.42 -28.01 -27.77
C GLU A 142 33.12 -28.77 -28.04
N ILE A 143 32.01 -28.31 -27.46
CA ILE A 143 30.68 -28.90 -27.64
C ILE A 143 30.27 -28.83 -29.11
N ILE A 144 30.44 -27.68 -29.78
CA ILE A 144 30.13 -27.51 -31.21
C ILE A 144 31.07 -28.38 -32.08
N SER A 145 32.35 -28.47 -31.75
CA SER A 145 33.29 -29.32 -32.51
C SER A 145 32.97 -30.81 -32.37
N ALA A 146 32.62 -31.29 -31.17
CA ALA A 146 32.25 -32.68 -30.89
C ALA A 146 30.92 -33.11 -31.54
N THR A 147 30.03 -32.15 -31.83
CA THR A 147 28.81 -32.42 -32.62
C THR A 147 29.09 -32.61 -34.12
N ASN A 148 30.19 -32.06 -34.64
CA ASN A 148 30.57 -32.15 -36.06
C ASN A 148 31.54 -33.30 -36.39
N THR A 149 32.17 -33.92 -35.40
CA THR A 149 33.11 -35.03 -35.57
C THR A 149 32.41 -36.39 -35.49
N ALA A 150 31.73 -36.77 -36.57
CA ALA A 150 31.39 -38.16 -36.83
C ALA A 150 31.82 -38.54 -38.26
N LYS A 151 33.13 -38.62 -38.51
CA LYS A 151 33.69 -39.41 -39.61
C LYS A 151 35.05 -40.03 -39.24
N PRO A 152 35.29 -41.31 -39.56
CA PRO A 152 36.54 -42.00 -39.28
C PRO A 152 37.62 -41.71 -40.34
N GLU A 153 38.86 -41.63 -39.87
CA GLU A 153 40.17 -41.76 -40.52
C GLU A 153 40.47 -40.88 -41.76
N GLU A 154 41.34 -39.88 -41.56
CA GLU A 154 41.80 -38.94 -42.59
C GLU A 154 42.92 -39.51 -43.47
N LYS A 155 42.66 -39.53 -44.79
CA LYS A 155 43.68 -39.26 -45.81
C LYS A 155 43.82 -37.73 -45.97
N PRO A 156 44.98 -37.20 -46.42
CA PRO A 156 45.18 -35.77 -46.57
C PRO A 156 44.13 -35.17 -47.53
N VAL A 157 43.26 -34.32 -47.02
CA VAL A 157 42.17 -33.70 -47.78
C VAL A 157 42.75 -32.67 -48.74
N ALA A 158 42.40 -32.76 -50.02
CA ALA A 158 42.90 -31.85 -51.04
C ALA A 158 42.54 -30.38 -50.70
N PRO A 159 43.46 -29.40 -50.87
CA PRO A 159 43.25 -27.99 -50.49
C PRO A 159 41.98 -27.33 -51.04
N ILE A 160 41.49 -27.77 -52.21
CA ILE A 160 40.24 -27.27 -52.80
C ILE A 160 39.01 -27.66 -51.97
N ILE A 161 39.02 -28.85 -51.35
CA ILE A 161 37.92 -29.32 -50.49
C ILE A 161 37.91 -28.52 -49.19
N VAL A 162 39.09 -28.20 -48.63
CA VAL A 162 39.23 -27.34 -47.45
C VAL A 162 38.66 -25.95 -47.72
N ARG A 163 38.99 -25.35 -48.87
CA ARG A 163 38.43 -24.05 -49.28
C ARG A 163 36.91 -24.11 -49.48
N ALA A 164 36.40 -25.15 -50.13
CA ALA A 164 34.96 -25.34 -50.31
C ALA A 164 34.21 -25.52 -48.98
N GLN A 165 34.79 -26.26 -48.03
CA GLN A 165 34.25 -26.41 -46.68
C GLN A 165 34.27 -25.08 -45.90
N ALA A 166 35.34 -24.29 -46.03
CA ALA A 166 35.42 -22.96 -45.41
C ALA A 166 34.34 -22.01 -45.93
N VAL A 167 34.12 -21.96 -47.25
CA VAL A 167 33.05 -21.15 -47.86
C VAL A 167 31.67 -21.64 -47.42
N LYS A 168 31.45 -22.95 -47.38
CA LYS A 168 30.19 -23.53 -46.89
C LYS A 168 29.94 -23.15 -45.43
N LYS A 169 30.97 -23.21 -44.58
CA LYS A 169 30.89 -22.80 -43.18
C LYS A 169 30.54 -21.32 -43.05
N GLN A 170 31.24 -20.44 -43.77
CA GLN A 170 30.94 -19.00 -43.77
C GLN A 170 29.51 -18.69 -44.24
N LEU A 171 28.99 -19.44 -45.23
CA LEU A 171 27.61 -19.28 -45.70
C LEU A 171 26.59 -19.62 -44.61
N GLU A 172 26.78 -20.74 -43.90
CA GLU A 172 25.89 -21.15 -42.80
C GLU A 172 25.99 -20.21 -41.59
N GLU A 173 27.19 -19.73 -41.26
CA GLU A 173 27.40 -18.69 -40.25
C GLU A 173 26.66 -17.40 -40.62
N THR A 174 26.76 -16.97 -41.88
CA THR A 174 26.07 -15.78 -42.39
C THR A 174 24.56 -15.92 -42.27
N LYS A 175 23.98 -17.07 -42.68
CA LYS A 175 22.54 -17.32 -42.54
C LYS A 175 22.08 -17.24 -41.08
N THR A 176 22.86 -17.81 -40.17
CA THR A 176 22.56 -17.79 -38.74
C THR A 176 22.60 -16.37 -38.17
N LEU A 177 23.60 -15.57 -38.58
CA LEU A 177 23.70 -14.16 -38.20
C LEU A 177 22.52 -13.35 -38.76
N THR A 178 22.14 -13.55 -40.02
CA THR A 178 20.97 -12.88 -40.63
C THR A 178 19.69 -13.19 -39.86
N ALA A 179 19.41 -14.46 -39.58
CA ALA A 179 18.22 -14.86 -38.81
C ALA A 179 18.24 -14.29 -37.38
N THR A 180 19.43 -14.18 -36.77
CA THR A 180 19.57 -13.54 -35.45
C THR A 180 19.26 -12.05 -35.53
N LEU A 181 19.75 -11.36 -36.56
CA LEU A 181 19.54 -9.93 -36.76
C LEU A 181 18.06 -9.60 -36.98
N GLU A 182 17.37 -10.37 -37.83
CA GLU A 182 15.92 -10.22 -38.07
C GLU A 182 15.10 -10.39 -36.78
N ASN A 183 15.46 -11.38 -35.94
CA ASN A 183 14.83 -11.58 -34.65
C ASN A 183 15.06 -10.40 -33.70
N ARG A 184 16.27 -9.84 -33.66
CA ARG A 184 16.58 -8.65 -32.86
C ARG A 184 15.82 -7.42 -33.35
N GLU A 185 15.66 -7.25 -34.65
CA GLU A 185 14.85 -6.16 -35.21
C GLU A 185 13.37 -6.29 -34.85
N ALA A 186 12.82 -7.51 -34.82
CA ALA A 186 11.46 -7.77 -34.37
C ALA A 186 11.30 -7.44 -32.87
N GLU A 187 12.26 -7.86 -32.04
CA GLU A 187 12.30 -7.55 -30.60
C GLU A 187 12.35 -6.03 -30.36
N ILE A 188 13.22 -5.31 -31.10
CA ILE A 188 13.31 -3.84 -31.03
C ILE A 188 11.98 -3.19 -31.41
N ARG A 189 11.30 -3.66 -32.45
CA ARG A 189 9.99 -3.12 -32.85
C ARG A 189 8.94 -3.34 -31.76
N GLN A 190 8.91 -4.52 -31.15
CA GLN A 190 7.99 -4.84 -30.06
C GLN A 190 8.27 -3.98 -28.82
N LEU A 191 9.54 -3.82 -28.44
CA LEU A 191 9.95 -2.98 -27.32
C LEU A 191 9.58 -1.51 -27.54
N LYS A 192 9.75 -0.99 -28.76
CA LYS A 192 9.33 0.37 -29.12
C LYS A 192 7.81 0.56 -28.97
N LEU A 193 7.01 -0.43 -29.39
CA LEU A 193 5.56 -0.39 -29.24
C LEU A 193 5.16 -0.41 -27.75
N ALA A 194 5.76 -1.31 -26.96
CA ALA A 194 5.52 -1.39 -25.52
C ALA A 194 5.90 -0.09 -24.80
N ALA A 195 7.04 0.50 -25.15
CA ALA A 195 7.48 1.79 -24.61
C ALA A 195 6.48 2.91 -24.94
N LYS A 196 5.94 2.95 -26.16
CA LYS A 196 4.93 3.95 -26.55
C LYS A 196 3.62 3.78 -25.77
N LEU A 197 3.17 2.54 -25.56
CA LEU A 197 1.99 2.27 -24.73
C LEU A 197 2.19 2.70 -23.28
N LYS A 198 3.36 2.38 -22.69
CA LYS A 198 3.72 2.80 -21.33
C LYS A 198 3.83 4.32 -21.21
N GLN A 199 4.35 5.00 -22.22
CA GLN A 199 4.41 6.47 -22.26
C GLN A 199 2.99 7.09 -22.26
N ASN A 200 2.06 6.51 -23.02
CA ASN A 200 0.67 6.97 -23.06
C ASN A 200 -0.03 6.75 -21.71
N GLU A 201 0.14 5.58 -21.10
CA GLU A 201 -0.39 5.26 -19.77
C GLU A 201 0.12 6.24 -18.71
N LEU A 202 1.43 6.53 -18.72
CA LEU A 202 2.04 7.50 -17.81
C LEU A 202 1.50 8.91 -18.04
N SER A 203 1.33 9.33 -19.29
CA SER A 203 0.72 10.62 -19.62
C SER A 203 -0.72 10.71 -19.11
N GLU A 204 -1.50 9.64 -19.19
CA GLU A 204 -2.88 9.62 -18.68
C GLU A 204 -2.89 9.67 -17.14
N MET A 205 -2.03 8.89 -16.48
CA MET A 205 -1.88 8.95 -15.02
C MET A 205 -1.47 10.34 -14.54
N GLN A 206 -0.57 11.02 -15.25
CA GLN A 206 -0.16 12.38 -14.91
C GLN A 206 -1.35 13.35 -14.97
N ILE A 207 -2.18 13.29 -16.03
CA ILE A 207 -3.38 14.12 -16.14
C ILE A 207 -4.36 13.84 -14.97
N ARG A 208 -4.56 12.57 -14.62
CA ARG A 208 -5.42 12.18 -13.49
C ARG A 208 -4.88 12.72 -12.16
N LYS A 209 -3.56 12.65 -11.96
CA LYS A 209 -2.89 13.20 -10.80
C LYS A 209 -3.10 14.71 -10.71
N ASP A 210 -2.81 15.46 -11.77
CA ASP A 210 -2.93 16.92 -11.80
C ASP A 210 -4.39 17.36 -11.52
N LEU A 211 -5.37 16.61 -12.02
CA LEU A 211 -6.79 16.86 -11.73
C LEU A 211 -7.13 16.61 -10.26
N ALA A 212 -6.59 15.55 -9.65
CA ALA A 212 -6.78 15.25 -8.24
C ALA A 212 -6.13 16.30 -7.34
N GLU A 213 -4.91 16.74 -7.65
CA GLU A 213 -4.21 17.82 -6.94
C GLU A 213 -4.99 19.13 -7.03
N LYS A 214 -5.53 19.48 -8.21
CA LYS A 214 -6.37 20.67 -8.36
C LYS A 214 -7.66 20.59 -7.53
N LYS A 215 -8.33 19.43 -7.51
CA LYS A 215 -9.51 19.21 -6.66
C LYS A 215 -9.18 19.33 -5.17
N LEU A 216 -8.04 18.77 -4.75
CA LEU A 216 -7.58 18.87 -3.37
C LEU A 216 -7.29 20.32 -2.98
N SER A 217 -6.64 21.09 -3.86
CA SER A 217 -6.35 22.51 -3.62
C SER A 217 -7.62 23.34 -3.45
N VAL A 218 -8.65 23.12 -4.28
CA VAL A 218 -9.96 23.78 -4.12
C VAL A 218 -10.61 23.40 -2.79
N LEU A 219 -10.63 22.10 -2.46
CA LEU A 219 -11.22 21.62 -1.22
C LEU A 219 -10.50 22.18 0.02
N GLN A 220 -9.16 22.29 -0.03
CA GLN A 220 -8.36 22.92 1.02
C GLN A 220 -8.73 24.40 1.20
N GLN A 221 -8.86 25.15 0.10
CA GLN A 221 -9.27 26.56 0.15
C GLN A 221 -10.68 26.73 0.74
N ASP A 222 -11.62 25.86 0.36
CA ASP A 222 -12.99 25.87 0.89
C ASP A 222 -13.00 25.55 2.40
N HIS A 223 -12.21 24.55 2.82
CA HIS A 223 -12.05 24.21 4.24
C HIS A 223 -11.44 25.36 5.04
N GLU A 224 -10.40 26.02 4.53
CA GLU A 224 -9.77 27.16 5.19
C GLU A 224 -10.74 28.35 5.34
N THR A 225 -11.49 28.63 4.28
CA THR A 225 -12.54 29.67 4.28
C THR A 225 -13.63 29.35 5.30
N ASN A 226 -14.11 28.10 5.33
CA ASN A 226 -15.14 27.68 6.28
C ASN A 226 -14.63 27.71 7.72
N THR A 227 -13.39 27.29 7.96
CA THR A 227 -12.75 27.34 9.28
C THR A 227 -12.64 28.78 9.77
N THR A 228 -12.17 29.69 8.92
CA THR A 228 -12.08 31.12 9.24
C THR A 228 -13.44 31.72 9.57
N ARG A 229 -14.48 31.37 8.79
CA ARG A 229 -15.86 31.80 9.04
C ARG A 229 -16.37 31.30 10.40
N LEU A 230 -16.12 30.03 10.70
CA LEU A 230 -16.59 29.40 11.95
C LEU A 230 -15.86 29.99 13.16
N GLN A 231 -14.55 30.25 13.04
CA GLN A 231 -13.76 30.93 14.08
C GLN A 231 -14.32 32.33 14.35
N LYS A 232 -14.61 33.12 13.31
CA LYS A 232 -15.21 34.44 13.49
C LYS A 232 -16.55 34.38 14.21
N GLN A 233 -17.42 33.44 13.84
CA GLN A 233 -18.71 33.25 14.53
C GLN A 233 -18.52 32.85 15.99
N TYR A 234 -17.55 31.98 16.28
CA TYR A 234 -17.20 31.59 17.64
C TYR A 234 -16.74 32.79 18.46
N ASP A 235 -15.85 33.62 17.93
CA ASP A 235 -15.33 34.81 18.61
C ASP A 235 -16.45 35.84 18.87
N GLU A 236 -17.35 36.04 17.90
CA GLU A 236 -18.52 36.92 18.05
C GLU A 236 -19.49 36.43 19.16
N VAL A 237 -19.75 35.12 19.23
CA VAL A 237 -20.58 34.53 20.30
C VAL A 237 -19.90 34.64 21.65
N CYS A 238 -18.59 34.39 21.71
CA CYS A 238 -17.81 34.50 22.95
C CYS A 238 -17.79 35.95 23.47
N ALA A 239 -17.66 36.93 22.59
CA ALA A 239 -17.73 38.35 22.94
C ALA A 239 -19.12 38.75 23.47
N LYS A 240 -20.20 38.29 22.80
CA LYS A 240 -21.58 38.53 23.27
C LYS A 240 -21.85 37.89 24.63
N LEU A 241 -21.33 36.69 24.86
CA LEU A 241 -21.45 36.00 26.14
C LEU A 241 -20.81 36.82 27.26
N LYS A 242 -19.55 37.25 27.08
CA LYS A 242 -18.85 38.10 28.04
C LYS A 242 -19.57 39.43 28.32
N GLN A 243 -20.12 40.04 27.28
CA GLN A 243 -20.92 41.26 27.45
C GLN A 243 -22.16 40.99 28.30
N LYS A 244 -22.85 39.86 28.06
CA LYS A 244 -24.02 39.46 28.84
C LYS A 244 -23.67 39.14 30.29
N GLU A 245 -22.57 38.44 30.53
CA GLU A 245 -22.06 38.18 31.88
C GLU A 245 -21.83 39.50 32.64
N LYS A 246 -21.21 40.49 31.98
CA LYS A 246 -21.00 41.83 32.58
C LYS A 246 -22.31 42.57 32.85
N GLU A 247 -23.26 42.56 31.91
CA GLU A 247 -24.57 43.18 32.11
C GLU A 247 -25.34 42.54 33.29
N PHE A 248 -25.23 41.21 33.45
CA PHE A 248 -25.80 40.52 34.60
C PHE A 248 -25.12 40.91 35.91
N GLU A 249 -23.79 41.00 35.93
CA GLU A 249 -23.03 41.41 37.11
C GLU A 249 -23.36 42.84 37.55
N GLU A 250 -23.41 43.79 36.60
CA GLU A 250 -23.85 45.17 36.86
C GLU A 250 -25.29 45.23 37.40
N THR A 251 -26.20 44.42 36.87
CA THR A 251 -27.59 44.33 37.37
C THR A 251 -27.64 43.75 38.79
N MET A 252 -26.82 42.74 39.08
CA MET A 252 -26.71 42.15 40.41
C MET A 252 -26.17 43.16 41.43
N ASP A 253 -25.15 43.95 41.07
CA ASP A 253 -24.60 45.01 41.91
C ASP A 253 -25.65 46.10 42.22
N HIS A 254 -26.44 46.50 41.21
CA HIS A 254 -27.54 47.44 41.40
C HIS A 254 -28.60 46.92 42.38
N LEU A 255 -29.03 45.65 42.22
CA LEU A 255 -29.99 45.03 43.13
C LEU A 255 -29.44 44.92 44.56
N GLN A 256 -28.15 44.62 44.72
CA GLN A 256 -27.52 44.56 46.04
C GLN A 256 -27.48 45.94 46.70
N SER A 257 -27.14 47.00 45.95
CA SER A 257 -27.19 48.38 46.44
C SER A 257 -28.59 48.81 46.88
N ASP A 258 -29.63 48.39 46.14
CA ASP A 258 -31.02 48.65 46.51
C ASP A 258 -31.42 47.91 47.79
N ILE A 259 -30.99 46.65 47.96
CA ILE A 259 -31.19 45.87 49.20
C ILE A 259 -30.56 46.61 50.38
N ASP A 260 -29.30 47.00 50.28
CA ASP A 260 -28.58 47.68 51.37
C ASP A 260 -29.24 49.03 51.74
N SER A 261 -29.70 49.77 50.73
CA SER A 261 -30.43 51.03 50.91
C SER A 261 -31.76 50.82 51.64
N LEU A 262 -32.54 49.82 51.22
CA LEU A 262 -33.81 49.45 51.87
C LEU A 262 -33.60 48.95 53.30
N GLU A 263 -32.53 48.20 53.57
CA GLU A 263 -32.18 47.75 54.93
C GLU A 263 -31.80 48.93 55.83
N SER A 264 -31.07 49.91 55.29
CA SER A 264 -30.75 51.15 55.98
C SER A 264 -32.00 51.99 56.29
N GLU A 265 -32.89 52.18 55.32
CA GLU A 265 -34.17 52.88 55.52
C GLU A 265 -35.05 52.17 56.55
N LYS A 266 -35.18 50.85 56.44
CA LYS A 266 -35.91 50.02 57.40
C LYS A 266 -35.34 50.17 58.82
N SER A 267 -34.03 50.18 58.96
CA SER A 267 -33.35 50.37 60.26
C SER A 267 -33.60 51.78 60.81
N SER A 268 -33.48 52.81 59.98
CA SER A 268 -33.79 54.21 60.32
C SER A 268 -35.25 54.39 60.76
N LEU A 269 -36.19 53.81 60.03
CA LEU A 269 -37.61 53.81 60.39
C LEU A 269 -37.86 53.09 61.72
N ARG A 270 -37.21 51.95 61.95
CA ARG A 270 -37.30 51.22 63.22
C ARG A 270 -36.80 52.07 64.40
N ASP A 271 -35.70 52.80 64.22
CA ASP A 271 -35.16 53.69 65.26
C ASP A 271 -36.03 54.93 65.49
N LYS A 272 -36.56 55.54 64.42
CA LYS A 272 -37.58 56.60 64.52
C LYS A 272 -38.80 56.10 65.29
N LEU A 273 -39.30 54.89 65.00
CA LEU A 273 -40.46 54.32 65.67
C LEU A 273 -40.21 54.10 67.17
N LYS A 274 -39.02 53.60 67.55
CA LYS A 274 -38.60 53.52 68.96
C LYS A 274 -38.57 54.90 69.62
N SER A 275 -38.05 55.91 68.94
CA SER A 275 -37.97 57.28 69.46
C SER A 275 -39.36 57.91 69.66
N PHE A 276 -40.31 57.66 68.74
CA PHE A 276 -41.70 58.09 68.85
C PHE A 276 -42.47 57.33 69.93
N SER A 277 -42.20 56.03 70.12
CA SER A 277 -42.82 55.26 71.21
C SER A 277 -42.39 55.76 72.60
N SER A 278 -41.22 56.40 72.72
CA SER A 278 -40.78 57.08 73.95
C SER A 278 -41.41 58.48 74.15
N ARG A 279 -42.02 59.05 73.12
CA ARG A 279 -42.62 60.40 73.09
C ARG A 279 -44.14 60.29 72.89
N LYS A 280 -44.87 59.80 73.90
CA LYS A 280 -46.34 59.89 73.92
C LYS A 280 -46.80 61.18 74.58
N VAL A 281 -47.19 62.16 73.76
CA VAL A 281 -48.38 63.01 73.96
C VAL A 281 -49.03 63.20 72.57
N ASP A 282 -50.36 63.19 72.58
CA ASP A 282 -51.35 63.01 71.51
C ASP A 282 -51.11 63.67 70.14
N LEU A 283 -51.43 62.93 69.06
CA LEU A 283 -52.11 63.53 67.91
C LEU A 283 -52.88 62.47 67.09
N LYS A 284 -54.22 62.54 67.15
CA LYS A 284 -55.12 61.99 66.13
C LYS A 284 -54.96 62.82 64.86
N THR A 285 -54.79 62.21 63.69
CA THR A 285 -55.52 62.54 62.43
C THR A 285 -55.14 61.55 61.32
N THR A 286 -56.21 61.08 60.68
CA THR A 286 -56.39 60.39 59.41
C THR A 286 -55.39 60.73 58.29
N THR A 287 -54.95 59.72 57.53
CA THR A 287 -54.73 59.84 56.07
C THR A 287 -54.66 58.43 55.48
N ALA A 288 -55.51 58.19 54.49
CA ALA A 288 -55.51 56.98 53.67
C ALA A 288 -54.23 56.91 52.85
N LEU A 289 -53.67 55.70 52.71
CA LEU A 289 -52.68 55.37 51.69
C LEU A 289 -53.20 54.16 50.93
N ASP A 290 -53.89 54.45 49.84
CA ASP A 290 -54.04 53.54 48.70
C ASP A 290 -52.64 53.29 48.12
N ILE A 291 -52.21 52.03 48.13
CA ILE A 291 -51.03 51.58 47.39
C ILE A 291 -51.54 50.69 46.25
N SER A 292 -52.03 51.32 45.20
CA SER A 292 -52.15 50.71 43.87
C SER A 292 -50.89 51.05 43.07
N ALA A 293 -49.80 50.34 43.36
CA ALA A 293 -48.57 50.43 42.58
C ALA A 293 -48.65 49.48 41.38
N SER A 294 -49.25 49.98 40.30
CA SER A 294 -49.11 49.43 38.95
C SER A 294 -47.65 49.54 38.52
N SER A 295 -46.87 48.46 38.66
CA SER A 295 -45.50 48.41 38.13
C SER A 295 -45.54 48.14 36.62
N PRO A 296 -45.03 49.05 35.77
CA PRO A 296 -45.02 48.90 34.31
C PRO A 296 -44.09 47.77 33.81
N TYR A 297 -43.32 47.14 34.70
CA TYR A 297 -42.35 46.09 34.33
C TYR A 297 -43.01 44.73 34.07
N ILE A 298 -44.09 44.41 34.79
CA ILE A 298 -44.79 43.11 34.66
C ILE A 298 -45.55 43.00 33.32
N ALA A 299 -45.97 44.13 32.75
CA ALA A 299 -46.66 44.15 31.47
C ALA A 299 -45.72 43.86 30.28
N GLN A 300 -44.43 44.13 30.42
CA GLN A 300 -43.46 43.97 29.33
C GLN A 300 -43.01 42.51 29.18
N GLU A 301 -42.87 41.76 30.28
CA GLU A 301 -42.48 40.33 30.24
C GLU A 301 -43.55 39.42 29.61
N LEU A 302 -44.84 39.72 29.80
CA LEU A 302 -45.93 38.95 29.19
C LEU A 302 -45.99 39.06 27.66
N SER A 303 -45.36 40.08 27.07
CA SER A 303 -45.29 40.25 25.61
C SER A 303 -44.19 39.42 24.94
N LEU A 304 -43.14 39.05 25.70
CA LEU A 304 -41.99 38.30 25.19
C LEU A 304 -42.18 36.77 25.25
N LEU A 305 -43.17 36.28 26.01
CA LEU A 305 -43.51 34.85 26.13
C LEU A 305 -44.44 34.31 25.01
N LYS A 306 -44.73 35.11 23.98
CA LYS A 306 -45.62 34.74 22.85
C LYS A 306 -44.92 34.62 21.50
N ARG A 307 -43.63 34.29 21.46
CA ARG A 307 -42.92 33.97 20.20
C ARG A 307 -42.13 32.67 20.29
#